data_AF-A0AAE3ZCZ6-F1
#
_entry.id   AF-A0AAE3ZCZ6-F1
#
_cell.length_a   1.000
_cell.length_b   1.000
_cell.length_c   1.000
_cell.angle_alpha   90.00
_cell.angle_beta   90.00
_cell.angle_gamma   90.00
#
_symmetry.space_group_name_H-M   'P 1'
#
loop_
_entity.id
_entity.type
_entity.pdbx_description
1 polymer ?
#
loop_
_entity_poly.entity_id
_entity_poly.type
_entity_poly.pdbx_seq_one_letter_code
_entity_poly.pdbx_strand_id
1 'polypeptide(L)'
;MPTRPVSRYFNYGLTFRWTQGDREIAVKRGYVLEGSPFIEVTRPRHFTLVDRPSEDPANDRASWVTAIPANPADWDKPGALAKAAETWATANPRTADLNDRTDRRTDGQLRR
;
A
#
# COMPACT_ATOMS: atom_id res chain seq x y z
N MET A 1 -10.07 -13.15 16.99
CA MET A 1 -10.73 -11.87 16.64
C MET A 1 -10.97 -11.86 15.14
N PRO A 2 -12.10 -11.33 14.63
CA PRO A 2 -12.29 -11.23 13.19
C PRO A 2 -11.19 -10.35 12.58
N THR A 3 -10.54 -10.84 11.54
CA THR A 3 -9.54 -10.09 10.76
C THR A 3 -10.22 -8.91 10.09
N ARG A 4 -9.86 -7.69 10.49
CA ARG A 4 -10.38 -6.46 9.87
C ARG A 4 -9.93 -6.39 8.41
N PRO A 5 -10.79 -5.96 7.47
CA PRO A 5 -10.41 -5.75 6.08
C PRO A 5 -9.20 -4.82 5.94
N VAL A 6 -8.33 -5.11 4.96
CA VAL A 6 -7.11 -4.33 4.69
C VAL A 6 -7.10 -3.91 3.22
N SER A 7 -6.95 -2.60 3.00
CA SER A 7 -6.69 -2.02 1.68
C SER A 7 -5.19 -1.80 1.49
N ARG A 8 -4.68 -2.12 0.30
CA ARG A 8 -3.24 -1.97 -0.03
C ARG A 8 -3.09 -1.24 -1.35
N TYR A 9 -2.10 -0.36 -1.41
CA TYR A 9 -1.72 0.34 -2.62
C TYR A 9 -0.20 0.29 -2.76
N PHE A 10 0.27 -0.28 -3.87
CA PHE A 10 1.69 -0.44 -4.15
C PHE A 10 2.09 0.58 -5.20
N ASN A 11 2.90 1.56 -4.83
CA ASN A 11 3.41 2.57 -5.75
C ASN A 11 4.67 3.22 -5.18
N TYR A 12 5.48 3.85 -6.02
CA TYR A 12 6.67 4.60 -5.62
C TYR A 12 7.72 3.77 -4.86
N GLY A 13 7.82 2.47 -5.15
CA GLY A 13 8.68 1.52 -4.43
C GLY A 13 8.22 1.16 -3.01
N LEU A 14 6.98 1.52 -2.64
CA LEU A 14 6.43 1.39 -1.29
C LEU A 14 5.07 0.67 -1.27
N THR A 15 4.73 0.13 -0.11
CA THR A 15 3.37 -0.35 0.21
C THR A 15 2.69 0.64 1.15
N PHE A 16 1.52 1.11 0.76
CA PHE A 16 0.60 1.87 1.60
C PHE A 16 -0.52 0.94 2.06
N ARG A 17 -0.63 0.69 3.36
CA ARG A 17 -1.59 -0.25 3.95
C ARG A 17 -2.57 0.48 4.86
N TRP A 18 -3.86 0.23 4.68
CA TRP A 18 -4.90 0.80 5.52
C TRP A 18 -5.90 -0.26 5.98
N THR A 19 -5.89 -0.55 7.28
CA THR A 19 -6.88 -1.44 7.91
C THR A 19 -8.17 -0.68 8.19
N GLN A 20 -9.31 -1.34 8.00
CA GLN A 20 -10.61 -0.75 8.29
C GLN A 20 -10.68 -0.27 9.75
N GLY A 21 -11.09 0.98 9.94
CA GLY A 21 -11.18 1.63 11.26
C GLY A 21 -9.89 2.27 11.76
N ASP A 22 -8.74 2.04 11.12
CA ASP A 22 -7.48 2.67 11.53
C ASP A 22 -7.44 4.15 11.14
N ARG A 23 -6.86 4.97 12.02
CA ARG A 23 -6.63 6.42 11.82
C ARG A 23 -5.30 6.72 11.13
N GLU A 24 -4.58 5.69 10.72
CA GLU A 24 -3.25 5.79 10.12
C GLU A 24 -3.18 4.82 8.93
N ILE A 25 -2.52 5.27 7.87
CA ILE A 25 -2.06 4.43 6.76
C ILE A 25 -0.59 4.12 7.03
N ALA A 26 -0.26 2.83 7.10
CA ALA A 26 1.12 2.38 7.27
C ALA A 26 1.86 2.47 5.93
N VAL A 27 3.08 3.02 5.94
CA VAL A 27 3.98 3.01 4.79
C VAL A 27 5.08 2.00 5.06
N LYS A 28 5.24 1.00 4.18
CA LYS A 28 6.21 -0.10 4.32
C LYS A 28 7.11 -0.19 3.08
N ARG A 29 8.33 -0.70 3.25
CA ARG A 29 9.25 -0.94 2.12
C ARG A 29 8.90 -2.24 1.40
N GLY A 30 9.01 -2.22 0.07
CA GLY A 30 8.77 -3.40 -0.77
C GLY A 30 7.30 -3.80 -0.80
N TYR A 31 7.03 -4.98 -1.36
CA TYR A 31 5.67 -5.53 -1.52
C TYR A 31 5.40 -6.55 -0.43
N VAL A 32 4.51 -6.21 0.51
CA VAL A 32 4.23 -7.04 1.69
C VAL A 32 2.91 -7.79 1.54
N LEU A 33 2.98 -9.11 1.65
CA LEU A 33 1.83 -9.96 1.85
C LEU A 33 1.74 -10.31 3.33
N GLU A 34 0.76 -9.73 4.02
CA GLU A 34 0.43 -10.10 5.39
C GLU A 34 -0.71 -11.12 5.29
N GLY A 35 -0.58 -12.25 5.99
CA GLY A 35 -1.36 -13.51 5.84
C GLY A 35 -2.89 -13.45 6.02
N SER A 36 -3.52 -12.29 5.80
CA SER A 36 -4.96 -12.10 5.68
C SER A 36 -5.41 -12.19 4.22
N PRO A 37 -6.64 -12.66 3.93
CA PRO A 37 -7.22 -12.57 2.58
C PRO A 37 -7.33 -11.10 2.15
N PHE A 38 -6.78 -10.77 0.98
CA PHE A 38 -6.82 -9.42 0.41
C PHE A 38 -7.20 -9.48 -1.06
N ILE A 39 -7.81 -8.40 -1.57
CA ILE A 39 -8.09 -8.23 -2.98
C ILE A 39 -6.88 -7.51 -3.60
N GLU A 40 -6.16 -8.20 -4.48
CA GLU A 40 -5.05 -7.63 -5.22
C GLU A 40 -5.58 -6.80 -6.40
N VAL A 41 -5.50 -5.46 -6.30
CA VAL A 41 -6.03 -4.57 -7.35
C VAL A 41 -5.08 -4.51 -8.57
N THR A 42 -3.75 -4.55 -8.34
CA THR A 42 -2.73 -4.57 -9.41
C THR A 42 -1.44 -5.25 -8.93
N ARG A 43 -0.96 -6.27 -9.66
CA ARG A 43 0.35 -6.93 -9.42
C ARG A 43 1.38 -6.54 -10.50
N PRO A 44 2.48 -5.86 -10.17
CA PRO A 44 3.57 -5.67 -11.12
C PRO A 44 4.40 -6.96 -11.31
N ARG A 45 4.67 -7.33 -12.56
CA ARG A 45 5.25 -8.64 -12.96
C ARG A 45 6.72 -8.88 -12.57
N HIS A 46 7.46 -7.86 -12.16
CA HIS A 46 8.92 -7.94 -11.94
C HIS A 46 9.33 -7.99 -10.46
N PHE A 47 8.38 -8.10 -9.53
CA PHE A 47 8.67 -8.06 -8.11
C PHE A 47 8.34 -9.38 -7.43
N THR A 48 9.23 -9.81 -6.54
CA THR A 48 8.97 -10.91 -5.61
C THR A 48 8.08 -10.38 -4.49
N LEU A 49 6.81 -10.74 -4.52
CA LEU A 49 5.95 -10.63 -3.35
C LEU A 49 6.52 -11.56 -2.27
N VAL A 50 6.89 -11.00 -1.12
CA VAL A 50 7.35 -11.80 0.02
C VAL A 50 6.18 -11.93 0.98
N ASP A 51 5.74 -13.16 1.17
CA ASP A 51 4.79 -13.52 2.23
C ASP A 51 5.48 -13.39 3.59
N ARG A 52 4.85 -12.65 4.49
CA ARG A 52 5.24 -12.55 5.89
C ARG A 52 4.13 -13.17 6.73
N PRO A 53 4.04 -14.51 6.74
CA PRO A 53 2.94 -15.24 7.39
C PRO A 53 2.88 -15.03 8.91
N SER A 54 3.92 -14.43 9.51
CA SER A 54 4.01 -14.10 10.93
C SER A 54 3.86 -12.60 11.25
N GLU A 55 3.67 -11.72 10.25
CA GLU A 55 3.35 -10.32 10.52
C GLU A 55 1.85 -10.19 10.81
N ASP A 56 1.52 -9.90 12.07
CA ASP A 56 0.19 -9.48 12.47
C ASP A 56 0.00 -7.99 12.12
N PRO A 57 -0.94 -7.62 11.21
CA PRO A 57 -1.17 -6.22 10.84
C PRO A 57 -1.52 -5.31 12.02
N ALA A 58 -2.06 -5.86 13.11
CA ALA A 58 -2.34 -5.11 14.33
C ALA A 58 -1.09 -4.83 15.19
N ASN A 59 0.00 -5.59 14.98
CA ASN A 59 1.18 -5.60 15.83
C ASN A 59 2.49 -5.52 15.03
N ASP A 60 2.50 -4.86 13.87
CA ASP A 60 3.67 -4.78 12.98
C ASP A 60 4.29 -3.38 12.89
N ARG A 61 3.97 -2.47 13.82
CA ARG A 61 4.38 -1.04 13.75
C ARG A 61 5.90 -0.85 13.63
N ALA A 62 6.69 -1.79 14.13
CA ALA A 62 8.16 -1.80 13.99
C ALA A 62 8.65 -1.95 12.53
N SER A 63 7.81 -2.45 11.63
CA SER A 63 8.09 -2.61 10.20
C SER A 63 7.75 -1.36 9.37
N TRP A 64 7.08 -0.38 9.97
CA TRP A 64 6.63 0.81 9.26
C TRP A 64 7.80 1.76 9.04
N VAL A 65 7.90 2.28 7.81
CA VAL A 65 8.76 3.41 7.48
C VAL A 65 8.19 4.69 8.08
N THR A 66 6.87 4.85 8.00
CA THR A 66 6.13 5.95 8.59
C THR A 66 4.63 5.63 8.69
N ALA A 67 3.88 6.53 9.33
CA ALA A 67 2.43 6.53 9.40
C ALA A 67 1.88 7.81 8.78
N ILE A 68 0.87 7.70 7.90
CA ILE A 68 0.16 8.83 7.34
C ILE A 68 -1.18 8.96 8.07
N PRO A 69 -1.50 10.11 8.70
CA PRO A 69 -2.82 10.32 9.29
C PRO A 69 -3.93 10.14 8.26
N ALA A 70 -4.99 9.43 8.63
CA ALA A 70 -6.13 9.16 7.77
C ALA A 70 -7.44 9.18 8.55
N ASN A 71 -8.53 9.58 7.88
CA ASN A 71 -9.86 9.54 8.46
C ASN A 71 -10.49 8.16 8.22
N PRO A 72 -10.81 7.35 9.26
CA PRO A 72 -11.39 6.03 9.09
C PRO A 72 -12.66 5.98 8.23
N ALA A 73 -13.43 7.08 8.18
CA ALA A 73 -14.64 7.20 7.37
C ALA A 73 -14.37 7.34 5.86
N ASP A 74 -13.11 7.48 5.45
CA ASP A 74 -12.71 7.54 4.05
C ASP A 74 -12.20 6.18 3.53
N TRP A 75 -12.19 5.13 4.37
CA TRP A 75 -11.59 3.84 4.04
C TRP A 75 -12.26 3.14 2.85
N ASP A 76 -13.58 3.24 2.74
CA ASP A 76 -14.39 2.66 1.67
C ASP A 76 -14.49 3.58 0.44
N LYS A 77 -14.00 4.82 0.53
CA LYS A 77 -14.08 5.77 -0.58
C LYS A 77 -13.14 5.36 -1.71
N PRO A 78 -13.66 5.23 -2.95
CA PRO A 78 -12.84 4.90 -4.11
C PRO A 78 -11.64 5.84 -4.25
N GLY A 79 -10.44 5.26 -4.38
CA GLY A 79 -9.21 6.01 -4.61
C GLY A 79 -8.68 6.82 -3.42
N ALA A 80 -9.33 6.79 -2.24
CA ALA A 80 -8.86 7.55 -1.08
C ALA A 80 -7.44 7.15 -0.66
N LEU A 81 -7.15 5.85 -0.62
CA LEU A 81 -5.81 5.33 -0.32
C LEU A 81 -4.78 5.78 -1.37
N ALA A 82 -5.10 5.71 -2.65
CA ALA A 82 -4.21 6.12 -3.73
C ALA A 82 -3.91 7.62 -3.68
N LYS A 83 -4.93 8.45 -3.41
CA LYS A 83 -4.78 9.90 -3.26
C LYS A 83 -3.90 10.27 -2.05
N ALA A 84 -4.10 9.59 -0.92
CA ALA A 84 -3.28 9.78 0.27
C ALA A 84 -1.82 9.38 0.00
N ALA A 85 -1.61 8.26 -0.68
CA ALA A 85 -0.29 7.79 -1.09
C ALA A 85 0.41 8.77 -2.05
N GLU A 86 -0.28 9.26 -3.09
CA GLU A 86 0.29 10.22 -4.05
C GLU A 86 0.64 11.54 -3.39
N THR A 87 -0.24 12.04 -2.52
CA THR A 87 -0.01 13.29 -1.76
C THR A 87 1.22 13.16 -0.87
N TRP A 88 1.32 12.06 -0.13
CA TRP A 88 2.46 11.80 0.75
C TRP A 88 3.76 11.58 -0.05
N ALA A 89 3.72 10.78 -1.12
CA ALA A 89 4.91 10.49 -1.93
C ALA A 89 5.48 11.77 -2.58
N THR A 90 4.61 12.64 -3.10
CA THR A 90 5.00 13.93 -3.68
C THR A 90 5.68 14.83 -2.65
N ALA A 91 5.23 14.81 -1.40
CA ALA A 91 5.86 15.56 -0.30
C ALA A 91 7.15 14.91 0.24
N ASN A 92 7.43 13.64 -0.10
CA ASN A 92 8.55 12.86 0.44
C ASN A 92 9.44 12.22 -0.66
N PRO A 93 10.01 13.00 -1.59
CA PRO A 93 10.73 12.47 -2.76
C PRO A 93 12.07 11.79 -2.41
N ARG A 94 12.58 11.94 -1.17
CA ARG A 94 13.76 11.21 -0.69
C ARG A 94 13.45 9.78 -0.28
N THR A 95 12.19 9.48 -0.02
CA THR A 95 11.72 8.18 0.49
C THR A 95 10.89 7.44 -0.55
N ALA A 96 10.07 8.17 -1.30
CA ALA A 96 9.24 7.63 -2.38
C ALA A 96 9.93 7.87 -3.73
N ASP A 97 10.09 6.80 -4.53
CA ASP A 97 10.61 6.92 -5.89
C ASP A 97 9.50 7.32 -6.85
N LEU A 98 9.42 8.61 -7.17
CA LEU A 98 8.41 9.15 -8.09
C LEU A 98 8.54 8.62 -9.54
N ASN A 99 9.67 8.01 -9.89
CA ASN A 99 9.87 7.36 -11.19
C ASN A 99 9.39 5.91 -11.20
N ASP A 100 9.28 5.27 -10.04
CA ASP A 100 8.76 3.90 -9.90
C ASP A 100 7.24 3.91 -9.75
N ARG A 101 6.55 4.48 -10.75
CA ARG A 101 5.09 4.52 -10.83
C ARG A 101 4.51 3.23 -11.39
N THR A 102 3.91 2.42 -10.52
CA THR A 102 3.24 1.16 -10.90
C THR A 102 1.90 1.40 -11.58
N ASP A 103 1.24 2.51 -11.24
CA ASP A 103 -0.08 2.92 -11.75
C ASP A 103 -0.04 3.50 -13.16
N ARG A 104 1.13 3.96 -13.62
CA ARG A 104 1.36 4.47 -14.98
C ARG A 104 1.93 3.42 -15.94
N ARG A 105 2.36 2.25 -15.44
CA ARG A 105 3.01 1.21 -16.26
C ARG A 105 2.04 0.33 -17.05
N THR A 106 0.73 0.59 -16.98
CA THR A 106 -0.31 -0.26 -17.59
C THR A 106 -0.57 -0.04 -19.10
N ASP A 107 -0.04 1.02 -19.74
CA ASP A 107 -0.42 1.35 -21.13
C ASP A 107 0.63 1.02 -22.22
N GLY A 108 1.81 0.50 -21.86
CA GLY A 108 2.93 0.38 -22.81
C GLY A 108 3.00 -0.91 -23.66
N GLN A 109 2.18 -1.93 -23.41
CA GLN A 109 2.40 -3.26 -24.02
C GLN A 109 1.18 -3.95 -24.65
N LEU A 110 0.06 -3.25 -24.84
CA LEU A 110 -1.11 -3.80 -25.55
C LEU A 110 -1.18 -3.46 -27.05
N ARG A 111 -0.09 -2.98 -27.65
CA ARG A 111 0.02 -2.83 -29.12
C ARG A 111 1.18 -3.67 -29.64
N ARG A 112 0.88 -4.93 -29.95
CA ARG A 112 1.57 -5.67 -31.02
C ARG A 112 0.68 -5.63 -32.25
#